data_AF-A0A6M0BZT9-F1
#
_entry.id   AF-A0A6M0BZT9-F1
#
_cell.length_a   1.000
_cell.length_b   1.000
_cell.length_c   1.000
_cell.angle_alpha   90.00
_cell.angle_beta   90.00
_cell.angle_gamma   90.00
#
_symmetry.space_group_name_H-M   'P 1'
#
loop_
_entity.id
_entity.type
_entity.pdbx_description
1 polymer ?
#
loop_
_entity_poly.entity_id
_entity_poly.type
_entity_poly.pdbx_seq_one_letter_code
_entity_poly.pdbx_strand_id
1 'polypeptide(L)'
;MLAKHAGVPRHAYNWGLATCIREYEETKKRPSAITLHKRLVAEVKSINPWYYEVSKCVPQQALRDLERAFKNFLTIPKCGFPKFKKKGRKDSFYLEGSIKITQGNYIQLPRIGVVKTYEILPSVPVCSAGMLPAMGVSHT
;
A
#
# COMPACT_ATOMS: atom_id res chain seq x y z
N MET A 1 8.15 5.98 -13.79
CA MET A 1 7.68 4.73 -13.17
C MET A 1 7.38 4.91 -11.67
N LEU A 2 8.38 5.22 -10.82
CA LEU A 2 8.19 5.42 -9.37
C LEU A 2 7.17 6.51 -9.00
N ALA A 3 7.12 7.61 -9.77
CA ALA A 3 6.14 8.69 -9.55
C ALA A 3 4.68 8.22 -9.69
N LYS A 4 4.40 7.19 -10.49
CA LYS A 4 3.06 6.60 -10.61
C LYS A 4 2.73 5.77 -9.37
N HIS A 5 3.67 4.98 -8.89
CA HIS A 5 3.53 4.21 -7.63
C HIS A 5 3.24 5.09 -6.43
N ALA A 6 3.83 6.29 -6.35
CA ALA A 6 3.51 7.29 -5.32
C ALA A 6 2.23 8.11 -5.61
N GLY A 7 1.84 8.23 -6.88
CA GLY A 7 0.66 8.98 -7.31
C GLY A 7 -0.67 8.29 -6.96
N VAL A 8 -0.77 6.97 -7.19
CA VAL A 8 -1.98 6.20 -6.90
C VAL A 8 -2.42 6.22 -5.43
N PRO A 9 -1.55 5.97 -4.44
CA PRO A 9 -1.97 6.00 -3.03
C PRO A 9 -2.35 7.41 -2.60
N ARG A 10 -1.67 8.45 -3.14
CA ARG A 10 -2.05 9.84 -2.90
C ARG A 10 -3.45 10.15 -3.42
N HIS A 11 -3.76 9.74 -4.66
CA HIS A 11 -5.07 9.94 -5.24
C HIS A 11 -6.16 9.18 -4.46
N ALA A 12 -5.92 7.90 -4.14
CA ALA A 12 -6.84 7.08 -3.35
C ALA A 12 -7.13 7.67 -1.96
N TYR A 13 -6.09 8.16 -1.27
CA TYR A 13 -6.24 8.83 0.02
C TYR A 13 -7.09 10.10 -0.10
N ASN A 14 -6.79 10.95 -1.08
CA ASN A 14 -7.49 12.22 -1.27
C ASN A 14 -8.95 12.00 -1.67
N TRP A 15 -9.21 11.07 -2.59
CA TRP A 15 -10.57 10.68 -2.95
C TRP A 15 -11.33 10.16 -1.72
N GLY A 16 -10.72 9.27 -0.93
CA GLY A 16 -11.34 8.74 0.28
C GLY A 16 -11.65 9.83 1.32
N LEU A 17 -10.75 10.80 1.50
CA LEU A 17 -10.96 11.92 2.41
C LEU A 17 -12.12 12.82 1.94
N ALA A 18 -12.18 13.15 0.65
CA ALA A 18 -13.28 13.93 0.08
C ALA A 18 -14.63 13.22 0.26
N THR A 19 -14.68 11.91 -0.03
CA THR A 19 -15.88 11.09 0.17
C THR A 19 -16.31 11.05 1.64
N CYS A 20 -15.36 10.91 2.58
CA CYS A 20 -15.66 10.96 4.01
C CYS A 20 -16.25 12.29 4.44
N ILE A 21 -15.69 13.42 3.96
CA ILE A 21 -16.17 14.76 4.30
C ILE A 21 -17.61 14.93 3.83
N ARG A 22 -17.88 14.65 2.54
CA ARG A 22 -19.21 14.77 1.94
C ARG A 22 -20.26 13.92 2.66
N GLU A 23 -19.97 12.63 2.88
CA GLU A 23 -20.93 11.75 3.55
C GLU A 23 -21.16 12.10 5.01
N TYR A 24 -20.13 12.63 5.68
CA TYR A 24 -20.28 13.07 7.05
C TYR A 24 -21.14 14.34 7.14
N GLU A 25 -21.04 15.26 6.18
CA GLU A 25 -21.89 16.45 6.11
C GLU A 25 -23.38 16.05 6.02
N GLU A 26 -23.70 15.09 5.14
CA GLU A 26 -25.05 14.59 4.87
C GLU A 26 -25.61 13.67 5.98
N THR A 27 -24.82 12.69 6.43
CA THR A 27 -25.33 11.55 7.25
C THR A 27 -24.83 11.54 8.69
N LYS A 28 -23.87 12.42 9.02
CA LYS A 28 -23.10 12.42 10.27
C LYS A 28 -22.36 11.09 10.54
N LYS A 29 -22.18 10.25 9.53
CA LYS A 29 -21.47 8.98 9.60
C LYS A 29 -20.36 8.95 8.55
N ARG A 30 -19.24 8.30 8.91
CA ARG A 30 -18.10 8.11 8.01
C ARG A 30 -18.06 6.67 7.52
N PRO A 31 -17.85 6.41 6.22
CA PRO A 31 -17.65 5.06 5.70
C PRO A 31 -16.34 4.44 6.22
N SER A 32 -16.34 3.11 6.39
CA SER A 32 -15.15 2.34 6.74
C SER A 32 -14.12 2.31 5.60
N ALA A 33 -12.86 2.00 5.90
CA ALA A 33 -11.84 1.81 4.85
C ALA A 33 -12.24 0.72 3.83
N ILE A 34 -12.94 -0.33 4.27
CA ILE A 34 -13.41 -1.42 3.40
C ILE A 34 -14.50 -0.91 2.45
N THR A 35 -15.47 -0.15 2.98
CA THR A 35 -16.55 0.45 2.18
C THR A 35 -15.98 1.40 1.13
N LEU A 36 -15.05 2.28 1.53
CA LEU A 36 -14.35 3.18 0.62
C LEU A 36 -13.59 2.41 -0.46
N HIS A 37 -12.93 1.31 -0.11
CA HIS A 37 -12.17 0.53 -1.09
C HIS A 37 -13.06 -0.09 -2.15
N LYS A 38 -14.22 -0.66 -1.75
CA LYS A 38 -15.20 -1.22 -2.70
C LYS A 38 -15.70 -0.15 -3.68
N ARG A 39 -16.06 1.03 -3.16
CA ARG A 39 -16.51 2.17 -4.00
C ARG A 39 -15.41 2.69 -4.90
N LEU A 40 -14.19 2.85 -4.38
CA LEU A 40 -13.03 3.27 -5.18
C LEU A 40 -12.82 2.32 -6.36
N VAL A 41 -12.94 1.01 -6.14
CA VAL A 41 -12.80 0.02 -7.23
C VAL A 41 -13.91 0.17 -8.28
N ALA A 42 -15.15 0.41 -7.86
CA ALA A 42 -16.28 0.55 -8.77
C ALA A 42 -16.26 1.88 -9.56
N GLU A 43 -16.00 2.99 -8.87
CA GLU A 43 -16.21 4.35 -9.38
C GLU A 43 -14.93 4.97 -9.96
N VAL A 44 -13.77 4.68 -9.35
CA VAL A 44 -12.51 5.36 -9.69
C VAL A 44 -11.60 4.47 -10.50
N LYS A 45 -11.41 3.22 -10.06
CA LYS A 45 -10.44 2.31 -10.69
C LYS A 45 -10.85 1.95 -12.12
N SER A 46 -12.13 1.74 -12.37
CA SER A 46 -12.70 1.41 -13.69
C SER A 46 -12.41 2.49 -14.75
N ILE A 47 -12.48 3.76 -14.37
CA ILE A 47 -12.29 4.91 -15.27
C ILE A 47 -10.85 5.43 -15.31
N ASN A 48 -9.96 4.93 -14.44
CA ASN A 48 -8.56 5.39 -14.33
C ASN A 48 -7.58 4.22 -14.60
N PRO A 49 -7.18 3.99 -15.87
CA PRO A 49 -6.34 2.85 -16.26
C PRO A 49 -5.00 2.75 -15.50
N TRP A 50 -4.46 3.89 -15.07
CA TRP A 50 -3.20 3.95 -14.32
C TRP A 50 -3.27 3.29 -12.92
N TYR A 51 -4.46 2.97 -12.40
CA TYR A 51 -4.60 2.13 -11.19
C TYR A 51 -4.21 0.67 -11.42
N TYR A 52 -4.23 0.16 -12.65
CA TYR A 52 -3.86 -1.22 -12.97
C TYR A 52 -2.35 -1.40 -13.14
N GLU A 53 -1.61 -0.29 -13.28
CA GLU A 53 -0.15 -0.32 -13.35
C GLU A 53 0.49 -0.68 -11.98
N VAL A 54 -0.18 -0.33 -10.88
CA VAL A 54 0.28 -0.56 -9.50
C VAL A 54 -0.37 -1.79 -8.85
N SER A 55 0.20 -2.26 -7.73
CA SER A 55 -0.42 -3.35 -6.96
C SER A 55 -1.79 -2.95 -6.40
N LYS A 56 -2.71 -3.92 -6.34
CA LYS A 56 -4.03 -3.78 -5.71
C LYS A 56 -3.96 -3.28 -4.26
N CYS A 57 -2.88 -3.61 -3.54
CA CYS A 57 -2.70 -3.26 -2.14
C CYS A 57 -2.40 -1.78 -1.92
N VAL A 58 -1.91 -1.08 -2.96
CA VAL A 58 -1.55 0.34 -2.88
C VAL A 58 -2.74 1.23 -2.50
N PRO A 59 -3.86 1.24 -3.25
CA PRO A 59 -5.03 2.03 -2.86
C PRO A 59 -5.71 1.50 -1.59
N GLN A 60 -5.65 0.19 -1.33
CA GLN A 60 -6.22 -0.38 -0.11
C GLN A 60 -5.51 0.15 1.14
N GLN A 61 -4.17 0.16 1.14
CA GLN A 61 -3.41 0.71 2.27
C GLN A 61 -3.54 2.21 2.42
N ALA A 62 -3.64 2.95 1.32
CA ALA A 62 -3.93 4.39 1.39
C ALA A 62 -5.24 4.68 2.16
N LEU A 63 -6.27 3.85 1.99
CA LEU A 63 -7.54 4.01 2.71
C LEU A 63 -7.45 3.54 4.18
N ARG A 64 -6.64 2.51 4.47
CA ARG A 64 -6.35 2.12 5.87
C ARG A 64 -5.56 3.20 6.62
N ASP A 65 -4.63 3.86 5.95
CA ASP A 65 -3.91 5.01 6.51
C ASP A 65 -4.85 6.18 6.81
N LEU A 66 -5.83 6.42 5.95
CA LEU A 66 -6.87 7.42 6.18
C LEU A 66 -7.71 7.08 7.41
N GLU A 67 -8.15 5.83 7.55
CA GLU A 67 -8.88 5.37 8.74
C GLU A 67 -8.05 5.52 10.02
N ARG A 68 -6.76 5.20 9.97
CA ARG A 68 -5.82 5.46 11.08
C ARG A 68 -5.69 6.95 11.37
N ALA A 69 -5.63 7.81 10.35
CA ALA A 69 -5.56 9.25 10.55
C ALA A 69 -6.81 9.79 11.27
N PHE A 70 -8.00 9.29 10.90
CA PHE A 70 -9.24 9.61 11.63
C PHE A 70 -9.24 9.08 13.06
N LYS A 71 -8.79 7.84 13.27
CA LYS A 71 -8.65 7.29 14.63
C LYS A 71 -7.73 8.18 15.48
N ASN A 72 -6.57 8.55 14.94
CA ASN A 72 -5.62 9.42 15.64
C ASN A 72 -6.19 10.80 15.94
N PHE A 73 -6.92 11.40 15.00
CA PHE A 73 -7.63 12.66 15.21
C PHE A 73 -8.61 12.58 16.40
N LEU A 74 -9.29 11.45 16.57
CA LEU A 74 -10.27 11.25 17.64
C LEU A 74 -9.63 10.85 18.98
N THR A 75 -8.50 10.13 18.97
CA THR A 75 -7.91 9.54 20.19
C THR A 75 -6.70 10.30 20.73
N ILE A 76 -5.95 11.00 19.88
CA ILE A 76 -4.69 11.64 20.26
C ILE A 76 -4.92 13.14 20.50
N PRO A 77 -4.65 13.66 21.71
CA PRO A 77 -4.73 15.08 22.00
C PRO A 77 -3.83 15.89 21.04
N LYS A 78 -4.33 17.03 20.55
CA LYS A 78 -3.63 17.92 19.61
C LYS A 78 -3.37 17.33 18.22
N CYS A 79 -3.88 16.14 17.90
CA CYS A 79 -3.86 15.62 16.54
C CYS A 79 -4.89 16.38 15.69
N GLY A 80 -4.44 17.00 14.60
CA GLY A 80 -5.32 17.75 13.70
C GLY A 80 -6.13 16.84 12.78
N PHE A 81 -7.18 17.42 12.19
CA PHE A 81 -8.00 16.73 11.18
C PHE A 81 -7.15 16.21 10.00
N PRO A 82 -7.47 15.03 9.43
CA PRO A 82 -6.77 14.51 8.25
C PRO A 82 -6.75 15.51 7.09
N LYS A 83 -5.58 15.71 6.46
CA LYS A 83 -5.39 16.69 5.39
C LYS A 83 -5.15 16.00 4.05
N PHE A 84 -5.59 16.64 2.97
CA PHE A 84 -5.26 16.21 1.62
C PHE A 84 -3.74 16.13 1.42
N LYS A 85 -3.28 15.02 0.84
CA LYS A 85 -1.88 14.78 0.49
C LYS A 85 -1.50 15.58 -0.76
N LYS A 86 -0.29 16.13 -0.75
CA LYS A 86 0.30 16.93 -1.85
C LYS A 86 1.44 16.17 -2.52
N LYS A 87 1.60 16.36 -3.84
CA LYS A 87 2.73 15.78 -4.60
C LYS A 87 4.05 16.35 -4.10
N GLY A 88 5.09 15.52 -4.02
CA GLY A 88 6.42 15.92 -3.59
C GLY A 88 6.55 16.13 -2.07
N ARG A 89 5.50 15.88 -1.29
CA ARG A 89 5.57 15.91 0.18
C ARG A 89 5.26 14.53 0.75
N LYS A 90 6.27 13.90 1.34
CA LYS A 90 6.17 12.57 1.97
C LYS A 90 5.56 11.53 1.01
N ASP A 91 6.03 11.56 -0.25
CA ASP A 91 5.61 10.58 -1.25
C ASP A 91 6.14 9.19 -0.84
N SER A 92 5.21 8.27 -0.57
CA SER A 92 5.50 6.90 -0.19
C SER A 92 4.44 5.97 -0.78
N PHE A 93 4.80 4.70 -0.95
CA PHE A 93 3.89 3.69 -1.46
C PHE A 93 4.25 2.32 -0.91
N TYR A 94 3.25 1.45 -0.90
CA TYR A 94 3.40 0.06 -0.49
C TYR A 94 3.72 -0.81 -1.70
N LEU A 95 4.55 -1.82 -1.51
CA LEU A 95 4.81 -2.86 -2.49
C LEU A 95 4.35 -4.19 -1.91
N GLU A 96 3.76 -5.01 -2.78
CA GLU A 96 3.35 -6.37 -2.47
C GLU A 96 4.07 -7.31 -3.43
N GLY A 97 4.67 -8.36 -2.90
CA GLY A 97 5.48 -9.32 -3.65
C GLY A 97 6.82 -9.59 -2.97
N SER A 98 7.58 -10.51 -3.55
CA SER A 98 8.92 -10.84 -3.05
C SER A 98 9.89 -9.70 -3.33
N ILE A 99 10.59 -9.27 -2.28
CA ILE A 99 11.75 -8.38 -2.37
C ILE A 99 12.98 -9.28 -2.24
N LYS A 100 13.86 -9.24 -3.24
CA LYS A 100 15.12 -10.00 -3.19
C LYS A 100 16.26 -9.02 -3.00
N ILE A 101 17.08 -9.25 -1.98
CA ILE A 101 18.35 -8.57 -1.82
C ILE A 101 19.32 -9.23 -2.80
N THR A 102 19.84 -8.45 -3.73
CA THR A 102 20.94 -8.85 -4.61
C THR A 102 22.26 -8.36 -4.01
N GLN A 103 23.39 -8.76 -4.58
CA GLN A 103 24.70 -8.47 -3.97
C GLN A 103 24.92 -6.97 -3.72
N GLY A 104 25.38 -6.63 -2.51
CA GLY A 104 25.71 -5.27 -2.10
C GLY A 104 24.49 -4.42 -1.75
N ASN A 105 24.29 -3.33 -2.49
CA ASN A 105 23.24 -2.34 -2.27
C ASN A 105 22.20 -2.33 -3.39
N TYR A 106 21.86 -3.49 -3.93
CA TYR A 106 20.83 -3.62 -4.95
C TYR A 106 19.70 -4.50 -4.45
N ILE A 107 18.46 -4.08 -4.70
CA ILE A 107 17.26 -4.85 -4.40
C ILE A 107 16.39 -5.01 -5.63
N GLN A 108 15.85 -6.19 -5.84
CA GLN A 108 14.80 -6.45 -6.82
C GLN A 108 13.45 -6.19 -6.17
N LEU A 109 12.74 -5.18 -6.67
CA LEU A 109 11.39 -4.85 -6.24
C LEU A 109 10.34 -5.47 -7.18
N PRO A 110 9.18 -5.88 -6.65
CA PRO A 110 8.08 -6.36 -7.49
C PRO A 110 7.58 -5.21 -8.37
N ARG A 111 7.33 -5.51 -9.65
CA ARG A 111 6.83 -4.58 -10.69
C ARG A 111 7.74 -3.41 -11.06
N ILE A 112 8.66 -2.99 -10.20
CA ILE A 112 9.56 -1.84 -10.41
C ILE A 112 10.89 -2.25 -11.05
N GLY A 113 11.43 -3.42 -10.72
CA GLY A 113 12.76 -3.85 -11.18
C GLY A 113 13.84 -3.72 -10.10
N VAL A 114 15.10 -3.82 -10.52
CA VAL A 114 16.26 -3.63 -9.65
C VAL A 114 16.43 -2.15 -9.33
N VAL A 115 16.61 -1.82 -8.05
CA VAL A 115 16.94 -0.46 -7.59
C VAL A 115 18.15 -0.51 -6.66
N LYS A 116 18.91 0.59 -6.68
CA LYS A 116 20.08 0.78 -5.81
C LYS A 116 19.67 1.46 -4.51
N THR A 117 20.07 0.89 -3.38
CA THR A 117 19.93 1.47 -2.04
C THR A 117 21.17 2.28 -1.68
N TYR A 118 21.01 3.23 -0.77
CA TYR A 118 22.14 4.00 -0.24
C TYR A 118 23.05 3.12 0.61
N GLU A 119 22.45 2.34 1.52
CA GLU A 119 23.15 1.42 2.40
C GLU A 119 23.27 0.02 1.77
N ILE A 120 24.35 -0.68 2.11
CA ILE A 120 24.52 -2.10 1.82
C ILE A 120 23.56 -2.86 2.72
N LEU A 121 22.74 -3.72 2.13
CA LEU A 121 21.82 -4.54 2.92
C LEU A 121 22.52 -5.82 3.36
N PRO A 122 22.25 -6.31 4.58
CA PRO A 122 22.80 -7.58 5.02
C PRO A 122 22.33 -8.68 4.07
N SER A 123 23.26 -9.49 3.55
CA SER A 123 22.93 -10.65 2.73
C SER A 123 22.34 -11.73 3.64
N VAL A 124 21.06 -11.60 3.98
CA VAL A 124 20.34 -12.68 4.65
C VAL A 124 20.11 -13.79 3.63
N PRO A 125 20.55 -15.03 3.88
CA PRO A 125 20.14 -16.16 3.05
C PRO A 125 18.62 -16.23 3.12
N VAL A 126 17.95 -16.06 1.98
CA VAL A 126 16.53 -16.38 1.87
C VAL A 126 16.40 -17.88 2.06
N CYS A 127 15.96 -18.32 3.24
CA CYS A 127 15.56 -19.70 3.46
C CYS A 127 14.38 -19.99 2.54
N SER A 128 14.67 -20.61 1.39
CA SER A 128 13.68 -21.19 0.51
C SER A 128 12.94 -22.27 1.32
N ALA A 129 11.74 -21.97 1.79
CA ALA A 129 10.82 -22.98 2.30
C ALA A 129 10.38 -23.84 1.09
N GLY A 130 11.12 -24.92 0.84
CA GLY A 130 10.86 -25.85 -0.25
C GLY A 130 11.48 -27.22 0.04
N MET A 131 10.60 -28.23 0.09
CA MET A 131 10.85 -29.67 0.05
C MET A 131 11.35 -30.33 1.34
N LEU A 132 10.38 -30.75 2.16
CA LEU A 132 10.51 -31.98 2.94
C LEU A 132 10.80 -33.14 1.98
N PRO A 133 11.89 -33.90 2.13
CA PRO A 133 12.06 -35.14 1.40
C PRO A 133 11.02 -36.15 1.89
N ALA A 134 10.25 -36.73 0.97
CA ALA A 134 9.41 -37.88 1.26
C ALA A 134 10.33 -39.04 1.68
N MET A 135 10.34 -39.38 2.96
CA MET A 135 10.97 -40.59 3.46
C MET A 135 10.18 -41.79 2.94
N GLY A 136 10.77 -42.52 1.99
CA GLY A 136 10.27 -43.82 1.56
C GLY A 136 10.37 -44.80 2.72
N VAL A 137 9.21 -45.31 3.17
CA VAL A 137 9.13 -46.47 4.04
C VAL A 137 9.25 -47.73 3.19
N SER A 138 10.43 -48.35 3.21
CA SER A 138 10.59 -49.74 2.77
C SER A 138 10.07 -50.65 3.87
N HIS A 139 8.96 -51.32 3.60
CA HIS A 139 8.55 -52.49 4.37
C HIS A 139 9.29 -53.72 3.83
N THR A 140 10.03 -54.38 4.73
CA THR A 140 10.39 -55.80 4.64
C THR A 140 9.17 -56.67 4.92
#